data_AF-A0A226WZW3-F1
#
_entry.id   AF-A0A226WZW3-F1
#
_cell.length_a   1.000
_cell.length_b   1.000
_cell.length_c   1.000
_cell.angle_alpha   90.00
_cell.angle_beta   90.00
_cell.angle_gamma   90.00
#
_symmetry.space_group_name_H-M   'P 1'
#
loop_
_entity.id
_entity.type
_entity.pdbx_description
1 polymer ?
#
loop_
_entity_poly.entity_id
_entity_poly.type
_entity_poly.pdbx_seq_one_letter_code
_entity_poly.pdbx_strand_id
1 'polypeptide(L)'
;MLTPRFIRVLRDAKVRYCVGIHARMPDPRRQAKALALLDEGGLGPLIVRWSLHGGFKYEQAKAKYEPFDKLVDEDPDTHEALAELALRYALAGQPVVIAVNNKAEGSAPLTCFKIAQYLAAGMPQK
;
A
#
# COMPACT_ATOMS: atom_id res chain seq x y z
N MET A 1 -15.40 -0.47 -7.76
CA MET A 1 -14.80 0.59 -8.61
C MET A 1 -14.54 1.79 -7.71
N LEU A 2 -13.29 2.24 -7.57
CA LEU A 2 -12.93 3.40 -6.74
C LEU A 2 -13.48 4.67 -7.42
N THR A 3 -14.45 5.34 -6.79
CA THR A 3 -15.10 6.54 -7.35
C THR A 3 -15.10 7.68 -6.34
N PRO A 4 -15.16 8.94 -6.78
CA PRO A 4 -15.28 10.09 -5.88
C PRO A 4 -16.52 10.02 -4.97
N ARG A 5 -17.65 9.50 -5.48
CA ARG A 5 -18.88 9.31 -4.68
C ARG A 5 -18.66 8.33 -3.53
N PHE A 6 -17.98 7.21 -3.79
CA PHE A 6 -17.65 6.24 -2.75
C PHE A 6 -16.78 6.86 -1.64
N ILE A 7 -15.75 7.62 -2.02
CA ILE A 7 -14.87 8.28 -1.06
C ILE A 7 -15.60 9.32 -0.20
N ARG A 8 -16.51 10.12 -0.79
CA ARG A 8 -17.32 11.06 -0.01
C ARG A 8 -18.20 10.36 1.01
N VAL A 9 -18.82 9.22 0.66
CA VAL A 9 -19.61 8.43 1.62
C VAL A 9 -18.75 7.95 2.80
N LEU A 10 -17.52 7.50 2.54
CA LEU A 10 -16.59 7.11 3.61
C LEU A 10 -16.24 8.30 4.52
N ARG A 11 -15.97 9.47 3.93
CA ARG A 11 -15.68 10.70 4.68
C ARG A 11 -16.85 11.08 5.60
N ASP A 12 -18.06 11.14 5.05
CA ASP A 12 -19.25 11.55 5.79
C ASP A 12 -19.59 10.55 6.90
N ALA A 13 -19.29 9.26 6.68
CA ALA A 13 -19.40 8.20 7.68
C ALA A 13 -18.22 8.12 8.66
N LYS A 14 -17.20 8.99 8.53
CA LYS A 14 -15.96 8.97 9.34
C LYS A 14 -15.21 7.64 9.28
N VAL A 15 -15.24 6.97 8.14
CA VAL A 15 -14.54 5.70 7.88
C VAL A 15 -13.30 5.95 7.03
N ARG A 16 -12.16 5.35 7.41
CA ARG A 16 -10.92 5.48 6.64
C ARG A 16 -10.89 4.52 5.46
N TYR A 17 -10.47 5.01 4.30
CA TYR A 17 -10.21 4.18 3.13
C TYR A 17 -8.90 3.41 3.29
N CYS A 18 -8.95 2.09 3.07
CA CYS A 18 -7.76 1.23 3.03
C CYS A 18 -7.25 1.15 1.59
N VAL A 19 -6.01 1.56 1.35
CA VAL A 19 -5.34 1.41 0.05
C VAL A 19 -5.08 -0.08 -0.17
N GLY A 20 -5.77 -0.67 -1.15
CA GLY A 20 -5.67 -2.09 -1.45
C GLY A 20 -4.72 -2.35 -2.60
N ILE A 21 -3.65 -3.12 -2.39
CA ILE A 21 -2.76 -3.58 -3.46
C ILE A 21 -3.25 -4.94 -3.95
N HIS A 22 -3.81 -4.94 -5.15
CA HIS A 22 -4.44 -6.10 -5.78
C HIS A 22 -4.61 -5.87 -7.29
N ALA A 23 -4.55 -6.93 -8.11
CA ALA A 23 -4.68 -6.87 -9.59
C ALA A 23 -5.90 -6.10 -10.12
N ARG A 24 -6.99 -6.09 -9.34
CA ARG A 24 -8.28 -5.47 -9.68
C ARG A 24 -8.45 -4.06 -9.10
N MET A 25 -7.45 -3.56 -8.40
CA MET A 25 -7.44 -2.23 -7.81
C MET A 25 -6.58 -1.30 -8.67
N PRO A 26 -6.87 0.02 -8.68
CA PRO A 26 -5.96 0.99 -9.27
C PRO A 26 -4.58 0.95 -8.60
N ASP A 27 -3.55 1.34 -9.33
CA ASP A 27 -2.21 1.56 -8.78
C ASP A 27 -2.23 2.47 -7.52
N PRO A 28 -1.32 2.27 -6.55
CA PRO A 28 -1.27 3.05 -5.32
C PRO A 28 -1.23 4.56 -5.53
N ARG A 29 -0.50 5.05 -6.55
CA ARG A 29 -0.42 6.48 -6.85
C ARG A 29 -1.76 7.03 -7.33
N ARG A 30 -2.56 6.23 -8.05
CA ARG A 30 -3.96 6.59 -8.36
C ARG A 30 -4.86 6.58 -7.14
N GLN A 31 -4.70 5.61 -6.24
CA GLN A 31 -5.47 5.56 -4.98
C GLN A 31 -5.11 6.73 -4.04
N ALA A 32 -3.89 7.26 -4.09
CA ALA A 32 -3.50 8.45 -3.33
C ALA A 32 -4.36 9.69 -3.68
N LYS A 33 -4.87 9.80 -4.92
CA LYS A 33 -5.81 10.86 -5.29
C LYS A 33 -7.16 10.72 -4.57
N ALA A 34 -7.60 9.48 -4.33
CA ALA A 34 -8.80 9.21 -3.54
C ALA A 34 -8.58 9.54 -2.05
N LEU A 35 -7.39 9.28 -1.51
CA LEU A 35 -7.05 9.72 -0.15
C LEU A 35 -7.04 11.24 -0.03
N ALA A 36 -6.52 11.97 -1.02
CA ALA A 36 -6.56 13.44 -1.01
C ALA A 36 -7.99 14.00 -0.92
N LEU A 37 -8.96 13.40 -1.61
CA LEU A 37 -10.38 13.76 -1.50
C LEU A 37 -10.96 13.42 -0.11
N LEU A 38 -10.50 12.33 0.51
CA LEU A 38 -10.90 11.93 1.86
C LEU A 38 -10.34 12.90 2.91
N ASP A 39 -9.14 13.44 2.66
CA ASP A 39 -8.39 14.32 3.56
C ASP A 39 -8.71 15.82 3.38
N GLU A 40 -9.68 16.20 2.55
CA GLU A 40 -10.12 17.60 2.38
C GLU A 40 -10.54 18.28 3.71
N GLY A 41 -10.95 17.49 4.71
CA GLY A 41 -11.30 17.96 6.05
C GLY A 41 -10.19 17.85 7.11
N GLY A 42 -8.97 17.48 6.68
CA GLY A 42 -7.83 17.19 7.55
C GLY A 42 -7.22 15.82 7.26
N LEU A 43 -5.90 15.72 7.34
CA LEU A 43 -5.19 14.47 7.10
C LEU A 43 -5.52 13.43 8.18
N GLY A 44 -5.92 12.23 7.76
CA GLY A 44 -6.09 11.06 8.65
C GLY A 44 -4.97 10.01 8.50
N PRO A 45 -5.03 8.90 9.25
CA PRO A 45 -4.01 7.85 9.20
C PRO A 45 -3.94 7.17 7.82
N LEU A 46 -2.75 6.75 7.39
CA LEU A 46 -2.59 5.94 6.19
C LEU A 46 -2.73 4.46 6.53
N ILE A 47 -3.68 3.77 5.88
CA ILE A 47 -3.88 2.32 6.02
C ILE A 47 -3.70 1.67 4.65
N VAL A 48 -2.77 0.72 4.55
CA VAL A 48 -2.49 -0.03 3.32
C VAL A 48 -2.58 -1.53 3.59
N ARG A 49 -3.20 -2.26 2.67
CA ARG A 49 -3.21 -3.73 2.67
C ARG A 49 -2.72 -4.27 1.33
N TRP A 50 -1.55 -4.90 1.35
CA TRP A 50 -1.04 -5.67 0.21
C TRP A 50 -1.39 -7.13 0.37
N SER A 51 -2.35 -7.61 -0.45
CA SER A 51 -2.91 -8.94 -0.30
C SER A 51 -2.39 -9.97 -1.30
N LEU A 52 -2.23 -9.59 -2.57
CA LEU A 52 -1.82 -10.48 -3.66
C LEU A 52 -1.04 -9.72 -4.73
N HIS A 53 -0.07 -10.41 -5.34
CA HIS A 53 0.54 -9.98 -6.61
C HIS A 53 -0.52 -9.87 -7.72
N GLY A 54 -0.37 -8.90 -8.60
CA GLY A 54 -1.29 -8.62 -9.69
C GLY A 54 -1.26 -9.65 -10.81
N GLY A 55 -1.79 -10.86 -10.62
CA GLY A 55 -1.86 -11.83 -11.75
C GLY A 55 -2.26 -13.27 -11.46
N PHE A 56 -2.29 -13.74 -10.20
CA PHE A 56 -2.47 -15.16 -9.90
C PHE A 56 -3.81 -15.49 -9.23
N LYS A 57 -4.38 -16.67 -9.57
CA LYS A 57 -5.39 -17.34 -8.74
C LYS A 57 -4.70 -17.83 -7.45
N TYR A 58 -5.42 -17.76 -6.32
CA TYR A 58 -4.89 -17.99 -4.97
C TYR A 58 -4.00 -19.26 -4.82
N GLU A 59 -4.39 -20.36 -5.46
CA GLU A 59 -3.69 -21.64 -5.41
C GLU A 59 -2.35 -21.64 -6.16
N GLN A 60 -2.25 -20.92 -7.29
CA GLN A 60 -1.01 -20.84 -8.08
C GLN A 60 0.07 -20.01 -7.36
N ALA A 61 -0.36 -18.98 -6.63
CA ALA A 61 0.56 -18.16 -5.85
C ALA A 61 1.19 -18.93 -4.68
N LYS A 62 0.46 -19.86 -4.05
CA LYS A 62 1.00 -20.64 -2.92
C LYS A 62 2.14 -21.56 -3.39
N ALA A 63 1.92 -22.33 -4.46
CA ALA A 63 2.94 -23.22 -5.01
C ALA A 63 4.18 -22.46 -5.53
N LYS A 64 3.99 -21.24 -6.05
CA LYS A 64 5.08 -20.42 -6.58
C LYS A 64 5.97 -19.80 -5.49
N TYR A 65 5.37 -19.43 -4.36
CA TYR A 65 6.02 -18.61 -3.34
C TYR A 65 6.44 -19.38 -2.11
N GLU A 66 5.92 -20.59 -1.86
CA GLU A 66 6.43 -21.43 -0.78
C GLU A 66 7.94 -21.69 -0.94
N PRO A 67 8.72 -21.62 0.15
CA PRO A 67 8.32 -21.55 1.57
C PRO A 67 8.14 -20.13 2.13
N PHE A 68 8.00 -19.12 1.28
CA PHE A 68 7.84 -17.70 1.60
C PHE A 68 9.09 -17.00 2.19
N ASP A 69 10.27 -17.49 1.82
CA ASP A 69 11.57 -17.05 2.33
C ASP A 69 12.34 -16.12 1.38
N LYS A 70 11.83 -15.91 0.16
CA LYS A 70 12.45 -15.07 -0.87
C LYS A 70 11.42 -14.22 -1.60
N LEU A 71 11.88 -13.11 -2.17
CA LEU A 71 11.11 -12.35 -3.15
C LEU A 71 11.20 -13.06 -4.50
N VAL A 72 10.07 -13.26 -5.15
CA VAL A 72 9.94 -13.97 -6.44
C VAL A 72 9.45 -13.03 -7.53
N ASP A 73 8.38 -12.29 -7.26
CA ASP A 73 7.83 -11.29 -8.18
C ASP A 73 7.93 -9.91 -7.51
N GLU A 74 9.16 -9.42 -7.40
CA GLU A 74 9.44 -8.10 -6.82
C GLU A 74 8.80 -7.00 -7.68
N ASP A 75 8.16 -6.05 -7.01
CA ASP A 75 7.47 -4.90 -7.59
C ASP A 75 8.05 -3.59 -7.00
N PRO A 76 9.22 -3.15 -7.51
CA PRO A 76 9.87 -1.93 -7.06
C PRO A 76 9.00 -0.68 -7.18
N ASP A 77 8.15 -0.61 -8.21
CA ASP A 77 7.26 0.53 -8.45
C ASP A 77 6.23 0.67 -7.32
N THR A 78 5.65 -0.46 -6.87
CA THR A 78 4.77 -0.48 -5.70
C THR A 78 5.54 -0.16 -4.42
N HIS A 79 6.78 -0.66 -4.25
CA HIS A 79 7.59 -0.32 -3.06
C HIS A 79 7.82 1.17 -2.94
N GLU A 80 8.27 1.80 -4.02
CA GLU A 80 8.51 3.24 -4.09
C GLU A 80 7.21 4.01 -3.84
N ALA A 81 6.11 3.67 -4.52
CA ALA A 81 4.83 4.36 -4.36
C ALA A 81 4.30 4.28 -2.91
N LEU A 82 4.45 3.13 -2.25
CA LEU A 82 4.06 2.97 -0.86
C LEU A 82 4.98 3.73 0.09
N ALA A 83 6.29 3.75 -0.18
CA ALA A 83 7.25 4.52 0.61
C ALA A 83 7.00 6.03 0.50
N GLU A 84 6.82 6.57 -0.71
CA GLU A 84 6.50 7.98 -0.94
C GLU A 84 5.22 8.40 -0.19
N LEU A 85 4.18 7.56 -0.27
CA LEU A 85 2.91 7.82 0.40
C LEU A 85 3.08 7.74 1.92
N ALA A 86 3.75 6.73 2.43
CA ALA A 86 4.03 6.59 3.86
C ALA A 86 4.85 7.75 4.41
N LEU A 87 5.90 8.17 3.71
CA LEU A 87 6.72 9.32 4.11
C LEU A 87 5.88 10.60 4.19
N ARG A 88 5.04 10.85 3.18
CA ARG A 88 4.15 12.03 3.17
C ARG A 88 3.25 12.09 4.41
N TYR A 89 2.63 10.97 4.78
CA TYR A 89 1.73 10.92 5.94
C TYR A 89 2.49 10.98 7.27
N ALA A 90 3.64 10.30 7.35
CA ALA A 90 4.49 10.33 8.53
C ALA A 90 5.03 11.75 8.81
N LEU A 91 5.50 12.47 7.77
CA LEU A 91 5.94 13.86 7.90
C LEU A 91 4.81 14.82 8.29
N ALA A 92 3.57 14.48 7.94
CA ALA A 92 2.38 15.21 8.38
C ALA A 92 1.90 14.80 9.80
N GLY A 93 2.68 14.01 10.53
CA GLY A 93 2.36 13.56 11.89
C GLY A 93 1.26 12.50 11.97
N GLN A 94 0.88 11.88 10.85
CA GLN A 94 -0.17 10.88 10.82
C GLN A 94 0.38 9.46 11.05
N PRO A 95 -0.36 8.59 11.76
CA PRO A 95 -0.02 7.18 11.83
C PRO A 95 -0.03 6.52 10.45
N VAL A 96 0.93 5.62 10.21
CA VAL A 96 1.04 4.84 8.98
C VAL A 96 1.06 3.35 9.31
N VAL A 97 0.18 2.58 8.68
CA VAL A 97 0.14 1.12 8.80
C VAL A 97 0.11 0.49 7.41
N ILE A 98 1.14 -0.31 7.11
CA ILE A 98 1.23 -1.11 5.89
C ILE A 98 1.26 -2.58 6.29
N ALA A 99 0.21 -3.32 5.94
CA ALA A 99 0.12 -4.75 6.20
C ALA A 99 0.36 -5.54 4.91
N VAL A 100 1.46 -6.29 4.86
CA VAL A 100 1.84 -7.12 3.70
C VAL A 100 1.45 -8.58 3.94
N ASN A 101 1.09 -9.31 2.88
CA ASN A 101 0.88 -10.76 2.88
C ASN A 101 2.03 -11.42 2.14
N ASN A 102 2.47 -12.62 2.55
CA ASN A 102 3.53 -13.35 1.82
C ASN A 102 3.19 -13.55 0.33
N LYS A 103 1.89 -13.68 -0.01
CA LYS A 103 1.42 -13.80 -1.41
C LYS A 103 1.52 -12.49 -2.23
N ALA A 104 2.01 -11.41 -1.63
CA ALA A 104 2.30 -10.16 -2.34
C ALA A 104 3.42 -10.36 -3.37
N GLU A 105 4.53 -10.94 -2.93
CA GLU A 105 5.75 -11.02 -3.75
C GLU A 105 6.62 -12.23 -3.39
N GLY A 106 6.23 -13.05 -2.40
CA GLY A 106 7.01 -14.19 -1.94
C GLY A 106 7.33 -14.14 -0.45
N SER A 107 7.59 -12.98 0.15
CA SER A 107 7.93 -12.90 1.57
C SER A 107 7.54 -11.56 2.18
N ALA A 108 6.54 -11.54 3.09
CA ALA A 108 6.11 -10.29 3.70
C ALA A 108 7.21 -9.57 4.48
N PRO A 109 8.07 -10.25 5.27
CA PRO A 109 9.19 -9.59 5.93
C PRO A 109 10.15 -8.92 4.96
N LEU A 110 10.56 -9.60 3.88
CA LEU A 110 11.48 -9.03 2.90
C LEU A 110 10.86 -7.85 2.15
N THR A 111 9.58 -7.94 1.78
CA THR A 111 8.83 -6.81 1.19
C THR A 111 8.81 -5.62 2.15
N CYS A 112 8.53 -5.84 3.44
CA CYS A 112 8.57 -4.78 4.44
C CYS A 112 9.97 -4.13 4.52
N PHE A 113 11.05 -4.93 4.47
CA PHE A 113 12.41 -4.40 4.43
C PHE A 113 12.67 -3.55 3.18
N LYS A 114 12.21 -3.98 2.00
CA LYS A 114 12.35 -3.21 0.77
C LYS A 114 11.63 -1.86 0.86
N ILE A 115 10.38 -1.84 1.30
CA ILE A 115 9.63 -0.59 1.51
C ILE A 115 10.37 0.32 2.52
N ALA A 116 10.90 -0.25 3.60
CA ALA A 116 11.68 0.50 4.59
C ALA A 116 12.96 1.10 4.01
N GLN A 117 13.64 0.42 3.07
CA GLN A 117 14.81 0.95 2.37
C GLN A 117 14.45 2.15 1.49
N TYR A 118 13.37 2.07 0.72
CA TYR A 118 12.87 3.21 -0.05
C TYR A 118 12.47 4.38 0.85
N LEU A 119 11.81 4.10 1.98
CA LEU A 119 11.47 5.11 2.99
C LEU A 119 12.70 5.83 3.53
N ALA A 120 13.74 5.07 3.91
CA ALA A 120 14.98 5.62 4.42
C ALA A 120 15.73 6.46 3.37
N ALA A 121 15.74 6.02 2.11
CA ALA A 121 16.35 6.76 1.00
C ALA A 121 15.62 8.09 0.69
N GLY A 122 14.29 8.12 0.88
CA GLY A 122 13.47 9.31 0.67
C GLY A 122 13.44 10.31 1.84
N MET A 123 13.97 9.96 3.01
CA MET A 123 13.99 10.89 4.15
C MET A 123 14.92 12.09 3.85
N PRO A 124 14.52 13.31 4.24
CA PRO A 124 15.41 14.46 4.15
C PRO A 124 16.65 14.23 5.03
N GLN A 125 17.83 14.45 4.44
CA GLN A 125 19.09 14.42 5.18
C GLN A 125 19.12 15.60 6.15
N LYS A 126 19.44 15.33 7.42
CA LYS A 126 19.56 16.33 8.47
C LYS A 126 20.79 17.21 8.27
#